data_AF-A0A949B2J9-F1
#
_entry.id   AF-A0A949B2J9-F1
#
_cell.length_a   1.000
_cell.length_b   1.000
_cell.length_c   1.000
_cell.angle_alpha   90.00
_cell.angle_beta   90.00
_cell.angle_gamma   90.00
#
_symmetry.space_group_name_H-M   'P 1'
#
loop_
_entity.id
_entity.type
_entity.pdbx_description
1 polymer ?
#
loop_
_entity_poly.entity_id
_entity_poly.type
_entity_poly.pdbx_seq_one_letter_code
_entity_poly.pdbx_strand_id
1 'polypeptide(L)'
;KIMLQPDMSALSGVSTTQFATAIASLAKYGSAYRLGSGAVVVSPFLAENKTPSWYSDALAKLKSTHKVSAVLLPLFLDASNMNSYKDVSIGFGNWGVRNVAAATTWPNWTSKAHSLGKMWMEPVSVQDVRPNQSIYDEASNTGTLAATWNRAISQGADLVLLTTWNDYSESTSFAPSADHGWAFLNLNRYFVKKFQTGSGQIGTEQVIISHRIQRATTAVSYSGTMKLRSGSTAARDKIEVVTMLAAASTVSVVIAGETHTYQAAAGLYTKLFDLQAGTFTATVTRSGATVATVTTKDAVSFATTAQQDLSYHAVTSDR
;
A
#
# COMPACT_ATOMS: atom_id res chain seq x y z
N LYS A 1 -15.56 -7.80 7.76
CA LYS A 1 -15.70 -7.19 9.12
C LYS A 1 -15.09 -5.79 9.07
N ILE A 2 -15.40 -4.90 10.01
CA ILE A 2 -14.95 -3.49 10.04
C ILE A 2 -14.19 -3.25 11.34
N MET A 3 -12.88 -2.98 11.24
CA MET A 3 -12.10 -2.50 12.38
C MET A 3 -12.37 -1.00 12.55
N LEU A 4 -12.70 -0.56 13.77
CA LEU A 4 -13.04 0.84 14.01
C LEU A 4 -11.75 1.66 14.11
N GLN A 5 -11.51 2.54 13.14
CA GLN A 5 -10.32 3.39 13.07
C GLN A 5 -10.73 4.88 13.20
N PRO A 6 -10.89 5.39 14.43
CA PRO A 6 -11.12 6.82 14.63
C PRO A 6 -9.87 7.63 14.26
N ASP A 7 -10.07 8.73 13.53
CA ASP A 7 -9.01 9.68 13.19
C ASP A 7 -8.76 10.64 14.37
N MET A 8 -7.64 10.44 15.06
CA MET A 8 -7.31 11.26 16.24
C MET A 8 -6.72 12.62 15.89
N SER A 9 -6.43 12.90 14.61
CA SER A 9 -6.15 14.25 14.11
C SER A 9 -7.43 15.08 14.15
N ALA A 10 -8.50 14.57 13.51
CA ALA A 10 -9.80 15.22 13.47
C ALA A 10 -10.50 15.26 14.84
N LEU A 11 -10.20 14.29 15.72
CA LEU A 11 -10.82 14.14 17.04
C LEU A 11 -9.96 14.67 18.19
N SER A 12 -9.06 15.63 17.94
CA SER A 12 -8.14 16.18 18.95
C SER A 12 -8.85 16.73 20.21
N GLY A 13 -10.06 17.27 20.08
CA GLY A 13 -10.85 17.80 21.20
C GLY A 13 -11.76 16.80 21.91
N VAL A 14 -11.82 15.54 21.48
CA VAL A 14 -12.80 14.57 22.00
C VAL A 14 -12.47 14.15 23.44
N SER A 15 -13.49 14.10 24.30
CA SER A 15 -13.37 13.50 25.64
C SER A 15 -13.42 11.97 25.56
N THR A 16 -12.91 11.28 26.59
CA THR A 16 -12.98 9.81 26.69
C THR A 16 -14.43 9.31 26.74
N THR A 17 -15.35 10.07 27.32
CA THR A 17 -16.79 9.76 27.36
C THR A 17 -17.41 9.83 25.96
N GLN A 18 -17.15 10.91 25.21
CA GLN A 18 -17.65 11.07 23.84
C GLN A 18 -17.09 9.97 22.92
N PHE A 19 -15.80 9.66 23.05
CA PHE A 19 -15.16 8.58 22.31
C PHE A 19 -15.82 7.23 22.62
N ALA A 20 -15.98 6.88 23.90
CA ALA A 20 -16.62 5.64 24.31
C ALA A 20 -18.06 5.52 23.76
N THR A 21 -18.85 6.59 23.85
CA THR A 21 -20.22 6.59 23.29
C THR A 21 -20.22 6.40 21.77
N ALA A 22 -19.32 7.05 21.04
CA ALA A 22 -19.20 6.88 19.59
C ALA A 22 -18.83 5.44 19.22
N ILE A 23 -17.82 4.86 19.90
CA ILE A 23 -17.41 3.46 19.67
C ILE A 23 -18.55 2.49 20.02
N ALA A 24 -19.27 2.70 21.12
CA ALA A 24 -20.42 1.87 21.50
C ALA A 24 -21.51 1.88 20.41
N SER A 25 -21.78 3.05 19.82
CA SER A 25 -22.79 3.18 18.77
C SER A 25 -22.47 2.34 17.52
N LEU A 26 -21.19 2.13 17.22
CA LEU A 26 -20.71 1.32 16.09
C LEU A 26 -20.50 -0.15 16.48
N ALA A 27 -20.18 -0.42 17.75
CA ALA A 27 -19.99 -1.77 18.26
C ALA A 27 -21.25 -2.64 18.14
N LYS A 28 -22.45 -2.05 18.17
CA LYS A 28 -23.72 -2.81 18.07
C LYS A 28 -23.88 -3.60 16.76
N TYR A 29 -23.15 -3.25 15.71
CA TYR A 29 -23.27 -3.91 14.41
C TYR A 29 -22.46 -5.22 14.36
N GLY A 30 -23.05 -6.30 13.86
CA GLY A 30 -22.39 -7.59 13.70
C GLY A 30 -21.22 -7.61 12.70
N SER A 31 -21.11 -6.55 11.88
CA SER A 31 -19.98 -6.32 10.98
C SER A 31 -18.73 -5.82 11.70
N ALA A 32 -18.83 -5.26 12.91
CA ALA A 32 -17.68 -4.81 13.70
C ALA A 32 -16.68 -5.95 13.92
N TYR A 33 -15.40 -5.66 13.73
CA TYR A 33 -14.33 -6.62 13.94
C TYR A 33 -14.10 -6.82 15.44
N ARG A 34 -14.04 -8.09 15.83
CA ARG A 34 -13.94 -8.53 17.22
C ARG A 34 -12.92 -9.65 17.31
N LEU A 35 -12.24 -9.72 18.46
CA LEU A 35 -11.46 -10.89 18.82
C LEU A 35 -12.38 -12.09 19.10
N GLY A 36 -11.82 -13.29 19.18
CA GLY A 36 -12.56 -14.50 19.59
C GLY A 36 -13.23 -14.39 20.96
N SER A 37 -12.71 -13.52 21.85
CA SER A 37 -13.32 -13.17 23.14
C SER A 37 -14.58 -12.31 23.03
N GLY A 38 -14.92 -11.82 21.84
CA GLY A 38 -16.01 -10.89 21.60
C GLY A 38 -15.65 -9.41 21.77
N ALA A 39 -14.44 -9.06 22.24
CA ALA A 39 -14.02 -7.67 22.40
C ALA A 39 -13.87 -6.95 21.03
N VAL A 40 -14.43 -5.74 20.90
CA VAL A 40 -14.26 -4.89 19.70
C VAL A 40 -12.82 -4.42 19.60
N VAL A 41 -12.23 -4.49 18.40
CA VAL A 41 -10.90 -3.90 18.16
C VAL A 41 -11.07 -2.45 17.72
N VAL A 42 -10.44 -1.54 18.45
CA VAL A 42 -10.38 -0.11 18.13
C VAL A 42 -8.94 0.25 17.76
N SER A 43 -8.75 0.77 16.55
CA SER A 43 -7.44 1.06 15.96
C SER A 43 -7.31 2.53 15.60
N PRO A 44 -7.17 3.45 16.57
CA PRO A 44 -7.10 4.88 16.30
C PRO A 44 -5.90 5.23 15.42
N PHE A 45 -6.13 5.99 14.35
CA PHE A 45 -5.07 6.63 13.56
C PHE A 45 -4.50 7.83 14.31
N LEU A 46 -3.18 8.04 14.25
CA LEU A 46 -2.45 9.05 15.02
C LEU A 46 -2.71 8.88 16.53
N ALA A 47 -2.61 7.64 16.99
CA ALA A 47 -2.94 7.28 18.38
C ALA A 47 -2.10 8.06 19.41
N GLU A 48 -0.87 8.42 19.06
CA GLU A 48 0.04 9.19 19.91
C GLU A 48 -0.44 10.61 20.24
N ASN A 49 -1.52 11.10 19.59
CA ASN A 49 -2.15 12.37 19.95
C ASN A 49 -2.92 12.31 21.29
N LYS A 50 -3.12 11.10 21.86
CA LYS A 50 -3.70 10.89 23.19
C LYS A 50 -2.84 9.95 24.00
N THR A 51 -2.72 10.20 25.30
CA THR A 51 -1.89 9.37 26.18
C THR A 51 -2.46 7.94 26.35
N PRO A 52 -1.62 6.96 26.73
CA PRO A 52 -2.09 5.63 27.11
C PRO A 52 -3.20 5.64 28.18
N SER A 53 -3.07 6.51 29.20
CA SER A 53 -4.07 6.68 30.26
C SER A 53 -5.42 7.17 29.74
N TRP A 54 -5.42 8.03 28.73
CA TRP A 54 -6.64 8.51 28.07
C TRP A 54 -7.39 7.34 27.41
N TYR A 55 -6.67 6.46 26.70
CA TYR A 55 -7.28 5.26 26.11
C TYR A 55 -7.77 4.28 27.17
N SER A 56 -7.01 4.05 28.24
CA SER A 56 -7.45 3.20 29.35
C SER A 56 -8.78 3.69 29.95
N ASP A 57 -8.92 4.99 30.19
CA ASP A 57 -10.17 5.59 30.69
C ASP A 57 -11.33 5.46 29.67
N ALA A 58 -11.07 5.70 28.39
CA ALA A 58 -12.07 5.54 27.34
C ALA A 58 -12.58 4.08 27.23
N LEU A 59 -11.69 3.10 27.26
CA LEU A 59 -12.05 1.68 27.23
C LEU A 59 -12.77 1.25 28.51
N ALA A 60 -12.37 1.78 29.68
CA ALA A 60 -13.06 1.54 30.94
C ALA A 60 -14.51 2.07 30.90
N LYS A 61 -14.71 3.30 30.40
CA LYS A 61 -16.04 3.92 30.21
C LYS A 61 -16.91 3.14 29.22
N LEU A 62 -16.30 2.64 28.14
CA LEU A 62 -17.00 1.79 27.18
C LEU A 62 -17.55 0.51 27.84
N LYS A 63 -16.75 -0.12 28.71
CA LYS A 63 -17.16 -1.31 29.46
C LYS A 63 -18.18 -0.99 30.57
N SER A 64 -17.92 0.01 31.40
CA SER A 64 -18.76 0.30 32.57
C SER A 64 -20.12 0.89 32.20
N THR A 65 -20.15 1.83 31.26
CA THR A 65 -21.37 2.56 30.84
C THR A 65 -22.14 1.81 29.76
N HIS A 66 -21.44 1.31 28.72
CA HIS A 66 -22.09 0.77 27.53
C HIS A 66 -22.10 -0.76 27.46
N LYS A 67 -21.48 -1.43 28.44
CA LYS A 67 -21.35 -2.90 28.49
C LYS A 67 -20.66 -3.49 27.24
N VAL A 68 -19.83 -2.68 26.57
CA VAL A 68 -19.05 -3.10 25.41
C VAL A 68 -17.61 -3.34 25.85
N SER A 69 -17.13 -4.58 25.71
CA SER A 69 -15.70 -4.88 25.86
C SER A 69 -14.95 -4.49 24.58
N ALA A 70 -13.82 -3.82 24.72
CA ALA A 70 -12.96 -3.45 23.60
C ALA A 70 -11.48 -3.53 23.97
N VAL A 71 -10.65 -3.57 22.94
CA VAL A 71 -9.18 -3.61 23.01
C VAL A 71 -8.59 -2.60 22.04
N LEU A 72 -7.40 -2.08 22.37
CA LEU A 72 -6.68 -1.10 21.57
C LEU A 72 -5.66 -1.78 20.65
N LEU A 73 -5.65 -1.39 19.37
CA LEU A 73 -4.60 -1.68 18.40
C LEU A 73 -4.18 -0.36 17.75
N PRO A 74 -3.38 0.50 18.40
CA PRO A 74 -3.11 1.86 17.94
C PRO A 74 -2.33 1.86 16.62
N LEU A 75 -2.67 2.83 15.77
CA LEU A 75 -2.00 3.09 14.51
C LEU A 75 -1.23 4.42 14.61
N PHE A 76 0.09 4.33 14.69
CA PHE A 76 0.97 5.48 14.91
C PHE A 76 1.41 6.15 13.59
N LEU A 77 1.74 7.45 13.64
CA LEU A 77 2.66 8.05 12.67
C LEU A 77 4.11 7.84 13.10
N ASP A 78 4.41 7.97 14.39
CA ASP A 78 5.70 7.66 15.00
C ASP A 78 5.59 6.43 15.92
N ALA A 79 6.00 5.27 15.37
CA ALA A 79 6.00 4.00 16.09
C ALA A 79 7.00 3.94 17.26
N SER A 80 7.90 4.92 17.42
CA SER A 80 8.80 4.99 18.58
C SER A 80 8.03 5.08 19.92
N ASN A 81 6.78 5.57 19.88
CA ASN A 81 5.89 5.70 21.02
C ASN A 81 5.37 4.36 21.58
N MET A 82 5.48 3.25 20.85
CA MET A 82 4.81 1.98 21.16
C MET A 82 5.04 1.46 22.59
N ASN A 83 6.25 1.65 23.15
CA ASN A 83 6.57 1.16 24.49
C ASN A 83 5.69 1.79 25.58
N SER A 84 5.24 3.03 25.38
CA SER A 84 4.34 3.69 26.34
C SER A 84 2.91 3.11 26.31
N TYR A 85 2.51 2.44 25.23
CA TYR A 85 1.18 1.86 25.03
C TYR A 85 1.11 0.36 25.34
N LYS A 86 2.23 -0.29 25.71
CA LYS A 86 2.28 -1.75 25.85
C LYS A 86 1.26 -2.32 26.84
N ASP A 87 0.95 -1.62 27.92
CA ASP A 87 0.06 -2.13 28.97
C ASP A 87 -1.43 -1.97 28.62
N VAL A 88 -1.77 -1.08 27.68
CA VAL A 88 -3.15 -0.81 27.24
C VAL A 88 -3.48 -1.46 25.88
N SER A 89 -2.47 -1.92 25.16
CA SER A 89 -2.61 -2.38 23.78
C SER A 89 -2.47 -3.89 23.60
N ILE A 90 -3.18 -4.45 22.63
CA ILE A 90 -2.97 -5.85 22.18
C ILE A 90 -1.83 -5.97 21.16
N GLY A 91 -1.49 -4.86 20.50
CA GLY A 91 -0.56 -4.81 19.37
C GLY A 91 -0.17 -3.39 19.01
N PHE A 92 0.50 -3.20 17.89
CA PHE A 92 0.76 -1.86 17.36
C PHE A 92 0.72 -1.89 15.83
N GLY A 93 0.45 -0.75 15.21
CA GLY A 93 0.64 -0.54 13.78
C GLY A 93 1.22 0.84 13.49
N ASN A 94 1.60 1.08 12.24
CA ASN A 94 2.04 2.40 11.79
C ASN A 94 1.46 2.73 10.41
N TRP A 95 1.27 4.02 10.12
CA TRP A 95 0.74 4.49 8.83
C TRP A 95 1.67 4.22 7.65
N GLY A 96 2.98 4.15 7.90
CA GLY A 96 3.99 3.59 7.01
C GLY A 96 4.76 4.57 6.16
N VAL A 97 5.74 3.98 5.48
CA VAL A 97 6.58 4.62 4.47
C VAL A 97 5.96 4.50 3.08
N ARG A 98 6.43 5.30 2.11
CA ARG A 98 5.82 5.44 0.78
C ARG A 98 6.76 5.26 -0.41
N ASN A 99 8.00 4.82 -0.14
CA ASN A 99 9.02 4.62 -1.17
C ASN A 99 9.97 3.47 -0.80
N VAL A 100 10.73 2.98 -1.79
CA VAL A 100 11.64 1.83 -1.65
C VAL A 100 12.82 2.11 -0.70
N ALA A 101 13.43 3.28 -0.79
CA ALA A 101 14.58 3.68 0.04
C ALA A 101 14.20 3.69 1.54
N ALA A 102 13.07 4.29 1.87
CA ALA A 102 12.52 4.27 3.22
C ALA A 102 12.19 2.83 3.63
N ALA A 103 11.46 2.05 2.82
CA ALA A 103 11.16 0.65 3.13
C ALA A 103 12.43 -0.19 3.39
N THR A 104 13.55 0.09 2.72
CA THR A 104 14.79 -0.66 2.92
C THR A 104 15.44 -0.36 4.27
N THR A 105 15.38 0.90 4.72
CA THR A 105 16.13 1.39 5.89
C THR A 105 15.27 1.56 7.14
N TRP A 106 13.94 1.44 7.02
CA TRP A 106 13.02 1.67 8.11
C TRP A 106 13.21 0.64 9.24
N PRO A 107 13.13 1.03 10.52
CA PRO A 107 13.35 0.12 11.64
C PRO A 107 12.50 -1.14 11.56
N ASN A 108 13.01 -2.25 12.09
CA ASN A 108 12.23 -3.47 12.26
C ASN A 108 11.27 -3.29 13.45
N TRP A 109 10.12 -2.68 13.19
CA TRP A 109 9.09 -2.44 14.19
C TRP A 109 8.39 -3.73 14.65
N THR A 110 8.34 -4.74 13.79
CA THR A 110 7.85 -6.09 14.13
C THR A 110 8.61 -6.67 15.32
N SER A 111 9.95 -6.73 15.22
CA SER A 111 10.80 -7.25 16.29
C SER A 111 10.69 -6.42 17.58
N LYS A 112 10.53 -5.09 17.47
CA LYS A 112 10.30 -4.20 18.62
C LYS A 112 8.94 -4.44 19.29
N ALA A 113 7.89 -4.71 18.52
CA ALA A 113 6.59 -5.06 19.07
C ALA A 113 6.63 -6.43 19.77
N HIS A 114 7.25 -7.42 19.12
CA HIS A 114 7.39 -8.77 19.66
C HIS A 114 8.21 -8.80 20.97
N SER A 115 9.26 -7.97 21.10
CA SER A 115 10.02 -7.87 22.36
C SER A 115 9.21 -7.26 23.51
N LEU A 116 8.11 -6.57 23.21
CA LEU A 116 7.12 -6.10 24.17
C LEU A 116 5.98 -7.11 24.40
N GLY A 117 6.04 -8.29 23.76
CA GLY A 117 5.00 -9.31 23.81
C GLY A 117 3.73 -8.91 23.06
N LYS A 118 3.84 -8.10 22.00
CA LYS A 118 2.72 -7.51 21.27
C LYS A 118 2.80 -7.82 19.78
N MET A 119 1.65 -7.97 19.15
CA MET A 119 1.54 -8.13 17.70
C MET A 119 1.90 -6.83 16.95
N TRP A 120 2.33 -6.96 15.69
CA TRP A 120 2.61 -5.84 14.80
C TRP A 120 1.77 -5.89 13.52
N MET A 121 1.20 -4.75 13.15
CA MET A 121 0.49 -4.51 11.89
C MET A 121 1.37 -3.67 10.95
N GLU A 122 2.06 -4.33 10.02
CA GLU A 122 2.98 -3.68 9.07
C GLU A 122 2.18 -2.94 7.98
N PRO A 123 2.50 -1.68 7.69
CA PRO A 123 1.89 -0.96 6.58
C PRO A 123 2.46 -1.39 5.22
N VAL A 124 1.57 -1.49 4.25
CA VAL A 124 1.89 -1.75 2.84
C VAL A 124 1.29 -0.64 1.98
N SER A 125 2.07 -0.16 1.02
CA SER A 125 1.70 0.99 0.17
C SER A 125 2.04 0.73 -1.29
N VAL A 126 1.24 1.30 -2.20
CA VAL A 126 1.48 1.25 -3.65
C VAL A 126 2.32 2.43 -4.12
N GLN A 127 1.82 3.64 -3.86
CA GLN A 127 2.43 4.92 -4.23
C GLN A 127 1.84 6.03 -3.35
N ASP A 128 2.39 7.24 -3.43
CA ASP A 128 1.85 8.43 -2.74
C ASP A 128 2.19 9.68 -3.55
N VAL A 129 1.18 10.26 -4.19
CA VAL A 129 1.28 11.44 -5.05
C VAL A 129 0.18 12.39 -4.63
N ARG A 130 0.54 13.59 -4.18
CA ARG A 130 -0.40 14.54 -3.55
C ARG A 130 -0.37 15.88 -4.29
N PRO A 131 -1.11 16.01 -5.42
CA PRO A 131 -1.16 17.26 -6.15
C PRO A 131 -1.64 18.44 -5.29
N ASN A 132 -2.59 18.21 -4.38
CA ASN A 132 -3.11 19.22 -3.45
C ASN A 132 -2.09 19.73 -2.42
N GLN A 133 -1.00 18.99 -2.20
CA GLN A 133 0.07 19.33 -1.26
C GLN A 133 1.38 19.64 -2.00
N SER A 134 1.39 19.63 -3.33
CA SER A 134 2.57 19.80 -4.16
C SER A 134 3.75 18.89 -3.76
N ILE A 135 3.47 17.63 -3.40
CA ILE A 135 4.49 16.65 -2.99
C ILE A 135 4.20 15.25 -3.53
N TYR A 136 5.24 14.43 -3.64
CA TYR A 136 5.12 12.99 -3.92
C TYR A 136 6.28 12.18 -3.34
N ASP A 137 6.05 10.88 -3.13
CA ASP A 137 7.09 9.87 -3.00
C ASP A 137 7.25 9.08 -4.29
N GLU A 138 8.48 8.71 -4.59
CA GLU A 138 8.80 7.86 -5.73
C GLU A 138 8.55 6.39 -5.41
N ALA A 139 7.43 5.86 -5.92
CA ALA A 139 7.04 4.48 -5.74
C ALA A 139 7.97 3.48 -6.44
N SER A 140 8.71 3.91 -7.46
CA SER A 140 9.51 3.08 -8.35
C SER A 140 8.67 2.01 -9.04
N ASN A 141 7.67 2.44 -9.80
CA ASN A 141 6.63 1.59 -10.40
C ASN A 141 5.95 0.75 -9.29
N THR A 142 5.97 -0.59 -9.39
CA THR A 142 5.44 -1.48 -8.34
C THR A 142 6.44 -1.76 -7.20
N GLY A 143 7.61 -1.12 -7.23
CA GLY A 143 8.72 -1.36 -6.29
C GLY A 143 8.35 -1.14 -4.83
N THR A 144 7.60 -0.09 -4.50
CA THR A 144 7.19 0.20 -3.12
C THR A 144 6.21 -0.84 -2.58
N LEU A 145 5.26 -1.29 -3.41
CA LEU A 145 4.37 -2.40 -3.06
C LEU A 145 5.17 -3.67 -2.74
N ALA A 146 6.11 -4.03 -3.62
CA ALA A 146 6.96 -5.20 -3.41
C ALA A 146 7.85 -5.05 -2.17
N ALA A 147 8.48 -3.89 -1.97
CA ALA A 147 9.37 -3.64 -0.84
C ALA A 147 8.63 -3.71 0.50
N THR A 148 7.48 -3.03 0.62
CA THR A 148 6.69 -3.02 1.86
C THR A 148 6.09 -4.39 2.17
N TRP A 149 5.61 -5.14 1.18
CA TRP A 149 5.20 -6.54 1.39
C TRP A 149 6.34 -7.45 1.80
N ASN A 150 7.50 -7.34 1.15
CA ASN A 150 8.66 -8.15 1.51
C ASN A 150 9.13 -7.87 2.94
N ARG A 151 8.98 -6.62 3.44
CA ARG A 151 9.19 -6.34 4.87
C ARG A 151 8.19 -7.09 5.74
N ALA A 152 6.89 -6.95 5.49
CA ALA A 152 5.85 -7.62 6.29
C ALA A 152 6.11 -9.14 6.38
N ILE A 153 6.46 -9.76 5.25
CA ILE A 153 6.76 -11.19 5.17
C ILE A 153 8.07 -11.55 5.88
N SER A 154 9.17 -10.87 5.55
CA SER A 154 10.51 -11.25 6.05
C SER A 154 10.71 -10.91 7.53
N GLN A 155 10.04 -9.89 8.04
CA GLN A 155 10.11 -9.50 9.45
C GLN A 155 9.12 -10.25 10.33
N GLY A 156 8.22 -11.04 9.74
CA GLY A 156 7.24 -11.85 10.46
C GLY A 156 6.11 -11.03 11.09
N ALA A 157 5.58 -10.03 10.38
CA ALA A 157 4.46 -9.23 10.87
C ALA A 157 3.21 -10.11 11.11
N ASP A 158 2.40 -9.73 12.10
CA ASP A 158 1.19 -10.48 12.48
C ASP A 158 -0.04 -10.06 11.67
N LEU A 159 -0.08 -8.78 11.28
CA LEU A 159 -1.11 -8.18 10.44
C LEU A 159 -0.49 -7.28 9.39
N VAL A 160 -1.29 -6.93 8.38
CA VAL A 160 -0.93 -5.94 7.37
C VAL A 160 -2.03 -4.89 7.25
N LEU A 161 -1.63 -3.62 7.17
CA LEU A 161 -2.47 -2.49 6.83
C LEU A 161 -2.22 -2.09 5.37
N LEU A 162 -3.26 -2.15 4.53
CA LEU A 162 -3.19 -1.61 3.16
C LEU A 162 -3.51 -0.12 3.19
N THR A 163 -2.50 0.72 2.97
CA THR A 163 -2.60 2.17 3.04
C THR A 163 -2.60 2.75 1.62
N THR A 164 -3.75 3.07 1.01
CA THR A 164 -5.13 2.99 1.53
C THR A 164 -6.07 2.29 0.55
N TRP A 165 -7.31 1.96 0.95
CA TRP A 165 -8.28 1.45 -0.02
C TRP A 165 -8.57 2.47 -1.13
N ASN A 166 -8.92 3.70 -0.80
CA ASN A 166 -9.49 4.66 -1.76
C ASN A 166 -9.17 6.14 -1.46
N ASP A 167 -8.03 6.45 -0.83
CA ASP A 167 -7.57 7.83 -0.74
C ASP A 167 -6.95 8.28 -2.07
N TYR A 168 -7.84 8.63 -3.01
CA TYR A 168 -7.48 9.13 -4.33
C TYR A 168 -6.85 10.52 -4.29
N SER A 169 -7.05 11.29 -3.20
CA SER A 169 -6.44 12.62 -3.07
C SER A 169 -4.93 12.56 -2.87
N GLU A 170 -4.44 11.42 -2.39
CA GLU A 170 -3.03 11.10 -2.19
C GLU A 170 -2.52 10.04 -3.17
N SER A 171 -3.36 9.61 -4.12
CA SER A 171 -3.08 8.51 -5.06
C SER A 171 -2.59 7.21 -4.40
N THR A 172 -2.95 6.96 -3.13
CA THR A 172 -2.51 5.78 -2.36
C THR A 172 -3.43 4.56 -2.55
N SER A 173 -4.43 4.67 -3.41
CA SER A 173 -5.54 3.71 -3.53
C SER A 173 -5.10 2.35 -4.08
N PHE A 174 -5.48 1.29 -3.36
CA PHE A 174 -5.52 -0.06 -3.91
C PHE A 174 -6.78 -0.31 -4.74
N ALA A 175 -7.88 0.38 -4.46
CA ALA A 175 -9.15 0.23 -5.18
C ALA A 175 -8.97 0.50 -6.68
N PRO A 176 -9.65 -0.25 -7.57
CA PRO A 176 -9.51 -0.04 -9.00
C PRO A 176 -9.84 1.40 -9.42
N SER A 177 -9.00 1.94 -10.29
CA SER A 177 -9.12 3.33 -10.75
C SER A 177 -8.95 3.43 -12.27
N ALA A 178 -9.20 4.63 -12.79
CA ALA A 178 -8.95 4.97 -14.18
C ALA A 178 -7.46 4.92 -14.56
N ASP A 179 -6.51 4.84 -13.62
CA ASP A 179 -5.07 4.90 -13.93
C ASP A 179 -4.45 3.50 -13.91
N HIS A 180 -4.83 2.67 -12.94
CA HIS A 180 -4.20 1.37 -12.73
C HIS A 180 -5.14 0.16 -12.79
N GLY A 181 -6.45 0.39 -12.96
CA GLY A 181 -7.45 -0.68 -13.00
C GLY A 181 -7.25 -1.69 -11.87
N TRP A 182 -7.19 -2.98 -12.20
CA TRP A 182 -6.97 -4.06 -11.23
C TRP A 182 -5.50 -4.42 -10.99
N ALA A 183 -4.55 -3.80 -11.67
CA ALA A 183 -3.15 -4.24 -11.68
C ALA A 183 -2.53 -4.28 -10.27
N PHE A 184 -2.75 -3.24 -9.46
CA PHE A 184 -2.25 -3.21 -8.08
C PHE A 184 -2.92 -4.27 -7.19
N LEU A 185 -4.22 -4.53 -7.35
CA LEU A 185 -4.89 -5.61 -6.60
C LEU A 185 -4.41 -6.99 -7.03
N ASN A 186 -4.20 -7.21 -8.31
CA ASN A 186 -3.72 -8.49 -8.83
C ASN A 186 -2.31 -8.80 -8.32
N LEU A 187 -1.42 -7.81 -8.32
CA LEU A 187 -0.09 -7.95 -7.73
C LEU A 187 -0.16 -8.10 -6.20
N ASN A 188 -1.03 -7.33 -5.53
CA ASN A 188 -1.25 -7.45 -4.08
C ASN A 188 -1.72 -8.86 -3.68
N ARG A 189 -2.58 -9.50 -4.48
CA ARG A 189 -3.05 -10.88 -4.25
C ARG A 189 -1.90 -11.89 -4.14
N TYR A 190 -0.86 -11.75 -4.95
CA TYR A 190 0.33 -12.60 -4.87
C TYR A 190 1.01 -12.46 -3.50
N PHE A 191 1.24 -11.23 -3.05
CA PHE A 191 1.90 -10.98 -1.78
C PHE A 191 1.04 -11.36 -0.57
N VAL A 192 -0.28 -11.12 -0.62
CA VAL A 192 -1.22 -11.59 0.42
C VAL A 192 -1.14 -13.11 0.57
N LYS A 193 -1.17 -13.86 -0.54
CA LYS A 193 -1.04 -15.32 -0.51
C LYS A 193 0.29 -15.76 0.10
N LYS A 194 1.39 -15.12 -0.32
CA LYS A 194 2.73 -15.39 0.21
C LYS A 194 2.83 -15.11 1.72
N PHE A 195 2.23 -14.01 2.18
CA PHE A 195 2.18 -13.66 3.61
C PHE A 195 1.37 -14.67 4.42
N GLN A 196 0.19 -15.06 3.94
CA GLN A 196 -0.70 -15.97 4.68
C GLN A 196 -0.23 -17.42 4.71
N THR A 197 0.47 -17.88 3.67
CA THR A 197 0.74 -19.31 3.46
C THR A 197 2.22 -19.66 3.29
N GLY A 198 3.10 -18.66 3.17
CA GLY A 198 4.49 -18.84 2.75
C GLY A 198 4.67 -19.23 1.27
N SER A 199 3.59 -19.51 0.53
CA SER A 199 3.66 -20.01 -0.83
C SER A 199 3.77 -18.90 -1.87
N GLY A 200 4.82 -18.97 -2.69
CA GLY A 200 5.00 -18.13 -3.89
C GLY A 200 4.35 -18.71 -5.16
N GLN A 201 3.50 -19.72 -5.04
CA GLN A 201 2.87 -20.36 -6.20
C GLN A 201 1.91 -19.41 -6.92
N ILE A 202 2.08 -19.28 -8.23
CA ILE A 202 1.22 -18.49 -9.12
C ILE A 202 -0.06 -19.27 -9.40
N GLY A 203 -1.20 -18.72 -8.98
CA GLY A 203 -2.52 -19.31 -9.25
C GLY A 203 -3.15 -18.81 -10.55
N THR A 204 -2.82 -17.60 -10.98
CA THR A 204 -3.29 -17.00 -12.23
C THR A 204 -2.10 -16.36 -12.92
N GLU A 205 -1.75 -16.90 -14.10
CA GLU A 205 -0.66 -16.36 -14.90
C GLU A 205 -1.09 -15.04 -15.53
N GLN A 206 -0.24 -14.01 -15.45
CA GLN A 206 -0.56 -12.70 -16.01
C GLN A 206 0.70 -11.85 -16.22
N VAL A 207 0.54 -10.85 -17.08
CA VAL A 207 1.51 -9.77 -17.28
C VAL A 207 0.89 -8.43 -16.91
N ILE A 208 1.66 -7.60 -16.24
CA ILE A 208 1.32 -6.22 -15.87
C ILE A 208 2.35 -5.31 -16.50
N ILE A 209 1.91 -4.18 -17.06
CA ILE A 209 2.79 -3.06 -17.40
C ILE A 209 2.48 -1.91 -16.46
N SER A 210 3.50 -1.33 -15.83
CA SER A 210 3.40 -0.11 -15.05
C SER A 210 4.34 0.96 -15.61
N HIS A 211 3.87 2.20 -15.74
CA HIS A 211 4.66 3.33 -16.23
C HIS A 211 4.03 4.66 -15.79
N ARG A 212 4.77 5.77 -15.91
CA ARG A 212 4.18 7.11 -15.91
C ARG A 212 3.72 7.48 -17.32
N ILE A 213 2.77 8.39 -17.43
CA ILE A 213 2.31 8.94 -18.73
C ILE A 213 3.14 10.15 -19.20
N GLN A 214 4.12 10.56 -18.39
CA GLN A 214 5.06 11.64 -18.65
C GLN A 214 6.38 11.35 -17.92
N ARG A 215 7.45 12.08 -18.25
CA ARG A 215 8.66 12.07 -17.42
C ARG A 215 8.41 12.85 -16.14
N ALA A 216 9.13 12.50 -15.09
CA ALA A 216 9.16 13.30 -13.86
C ALA A 216 9.59 14.77 -14.14
N THR A 217 10.38 14.96 -15.20
CA THR A 217 10.92 16.25 -15.65
C THR A 217 10.13 16.89 -16.81
N THR A 218 9.01 16.30 -17.25
CA THR A 218 8.17 16.90 -18.30
C THR A 218 7.74 18.31 -17.87
N ALA A 219 7.96 19.29 -18.75
CA ALA A 219 7.64 20.69 -18.47
C ALA A 219 6.13 20.90 -18.29
N VAL A 220 5.78 21.87 -17.44
CA VAL A 220 4.40 22.32 -17.23
C VAL A 220 4.27 23.82 -17.51
N SER A 221 3.05 24.28 -17.78
CA SER A 221 2.76 25.70 -18.05
C SER A 221 2.50 26.54 -16.79
N TYR A 222 2.66 25.98 -15.59
CA TYR A 222 2.35 26.63 -14.31
C TYR A 222 3.47 26.49 -13.28
N SER A 223 3.44 27.32 -12.24
CA SER A 223 4.37 27.25 -11.10
C SER A 223 3.79 26.45 -9.94
N GLY A 224 4.62 25.91 -9.06
CA GLY A 224 4.15 25.10 -7.92
C GLY A 224 3.98 23.61 -8.24
N THR A 225 4.87 23.06 -9.05
CA THR A 225 4.94 21.62 -9.33
C THR A 225 5.18 20.80 -8.07
N MET A 226 4.77 19.53 -8.12
CA MET A 226 5.03 18.58 -7.04
C MET A 226 6.53 18.38 -6.84
N LYS A 227 6.95 18.40 -5.57
CA LYS A 227 8.33 18.17 -5.14
C LYS A 227 8.47 16.77 -4.58
N LEU A 228 9.58 16.11 -4.91
CA LEU A 228 9.93 14.83 -4.30
C LEU A 228 10.17 15.04 -2.80
N ARG A 229 9.52 14.24 -1.95
CA ARG A 229 9.71 14.32 -0.50
C ARG A 229 11.14 13.96 -0.11
N SER A 230 11.66 14.65 0.91
CA SER A 230 12.97 14.35 1.48
C SER A 230 13.03 12.90 1.98
N GLY A 231 14.12 12.20 1.68
CA GLY A 231 14.29 10.78 2.02
C GLY A 231 13.56 9.81 1.09
N SER A 232 12.87 10.30 0.05
CA SER A 232 12.31 9.44 -0.99
C SER A 232 13.38 8.82 -1.88
N THR A 233 13.01 7.72 -2.55
CA THR A 233 13.76 7.19 -3.70
C THR A 233 13.84 8.26 -4.79
N ALA A 234 14.96 8.31 -5.54
CA ALA A 234 15.12 9.27 -6.64
C ALA A 234 14.14 8.97 -7.78
N ALA A 235 13.57 10.03 -8.37
CA ALA A 235 12.57 9.91 -9.41
C ALA A 235 13.03 9.02 -10.57
N ARG A 236 12.13 8.16 -11.07
CA ARG A 236 12.46 7.16 -12.09
C ARG A 236 11.49 7.13 -13.26
N ASP A 237 12.02 7.31 -14.46
CA ASP A 237 11.29 7.23 -15.73
C ASP A 237 11.55 5.88 -16.40
N LYS A 238 10.79 4.85 -16.01
CA LYS A 238 10.89 3.49 -16.55
C LYS A 238 9.52 2.91 -16.88
N ILE A 239 9.50 2.04 -17.88
CA ILE A 239 8.43 1.07 -18.12
C ILE A 239 8.82 -0.19 -17.35
N GLU A 240 7.94 -0.67 -16.49
CA GLU A 240 8.09 -1.92 -15.78
C GLU A 240 7.14 -2.97 -16.34
N VAL A 241 7.69 -4.11 -16.75
CA VAL A 241 6.92 -5.30 -17.10
C VAL A 241 7.05 -6.28 -15.94
N VAL A 242 5.94 -6.56 -15.28
CA VAL A 242 5.84 -7.55 -14.20
C VAL A 242 5.13 -8.78 -14.74
N THR A 243 5.72 -9.95 -14.54
CA THR A 243 5.13 -11.23 -14.91
C THR A 243 4.93 -12.08 -13.67
N MET A 244 3.79 -12.75 -13.59
CA MET A 244 3.49 -13.79 -12.62
C MET A 244 3.22 -15.06 -13.41
N LEU A 245 4.15 -16.02 -13.39
CA LEU A 245 4.12 -17.19 -14.27
C LEU A 245 4.26 -18.51 -13.51
N ALA A 246 3.55 -19.54 -13.95
CA ALA A 246 3.65 -20.89 -13.40
C ALA A 246 4.92 -21.63 -13.87
N ALA A 247 5.45 -21.29 -15.04
CA ALA A 247 6.69 -21.81 -15.60
C ALA A 247 7.46 -20.70 -16.33
N ALA A 248 8.73 -20.95 -16.65
CA ALA A 248 9.50 -20.02 -17.46
C ALA A 248 8.83 -19.80 -18.84
N SER A 249 8.87 -18.56 -19.33
CA SER A 249 8.24 -18.16 -20.60
C SER A 249 9.07 -17.12 -21.32
N THR A 250 8.85 -17.02 -22.62
CA THR A 250 9.36 -15.91 -23.43
C THR A 250 8.42 -14.72 -23.28
N VAL A 251 8.98 -13.54 -23.06
CA VAL A 251 8.23 -12.28 -23.01
C VAL A 251 8.73 -11.39 -24.14
N SER A 252 7.80 -10.94 -24.97
CA SER A 252 8.03 -9.94 -26.02
C SER A 252 7.36 -8.63 -25.63
N VAL A 253 8.07 -7.52 -25.71
CA VAL A 253 7.60 -6.19 -25.35
C VAL A 253 7.81 -5.25 -26.53
N VAL A 254 6.75 -4.63 -27.00
CA VAL A 254 6.80 -3.62 -28.07
C VAL A 254 6.83 -2.24 -27.44
N ILE A 255 7.89 -1.48 -27.70
CA ILE A 255 8.11 -0.12 -27.20
C ILE A 255 8.53 0.76 -28.37
N ALA A 256 7.79 1.84 -28.64
CA ALA A 256 8.08 2.75 -29.76
C ALA A 256 8.26 2.04 -31.13
N GLY A 257 7.54 0.94 -31.35
CA GLY A 257 7.62 0.13 -32.57
C GLY A 257 8.75 -0.91 -32.59
N GLU A 258 9.68 -0.87 -31.62
CA GLU A 258 10.73 -1.87 -31.47
C GLU A 258 10.27 -3.04 -30.61
N THR A 259 10.68 -4.26 -30.96
CA THR A 259 10.36 -5.47 -30.20
C THR A 259 11.56 -5.92 -29.38
N HIS A 260 11.39 -5.97 -28.06
CA HIS A 260 12.37 -6.51 -27.12
C HIS A 260 11.91 -7.87 -26.59
N THR A 261 12.77 -8.88 -26.66
CA THR A 261 12.45 -10.24 -26.18
C THR A 261 13.38 -10.66 -25.07
N TYR A 262 12.85 -11.34 -24.04
CA TYR A 262 13.64 -11.93 -22.96
C TYR A 262 12.95 -13.17 -22.38
N GLN A 263 13.69 -13.98 -21.61
CA GLN A 263 13.13 -15.08 -20.82
C GLN A 263 12.79 -14.58 -19.42
N ALA A 264 11.54 -14.81 -18.99
CA ALA A 264 11.10 -14.60 -17.61
C ALA A 264 11.05 -15.95 -16.89
N ALA A 265 11.55 -16.00 -15.66
CA ALA A 265 11.47 -17.19 -14.82
C ALA A 265 10.03 -17.45 -14.34
N ALA A 266 9.77 -18.66 -13.84
CA ALA A 266 8.57 -18.94 -13.08
C ALA A 266 8.53 -18.10 -11.78
N GLY A 267 7.32 -17.79 -11.29
CA GLY A 267 7.09 -16.93 -10.16
C GLY A 267 6.84 -15.47 -10.56
N LEU A 268 7.10 -14.56 -9.62
CA LEU A 268 7.08 -13.11 -9.86
C LEU A 268 8.43 -12.67 -10.45
N TYR A 269 8.42 -12.02 -11.61
CA TYR A 269 9.61 -11.49 -12.26
C TYR A 269 9.35 -10.08 -12.81
N THR A 270 10.32 -9.17 -12.68
CA THR A 270 10.22 -7.79 -13.19
C THR A 270 11.34 -7.47 -14.17
N LYS A 271 11.02 -6.75 -15.24
CA LYS A 271 11.98 -6.20 -16.20
C LYS A 271 11.69 -4.72 -16.42
N LEU A 272 12.75 -3.91 -16.43
CA LEU A 272 12.67 -2.47 -16.68
C LEU A 272 13.19 -2.13 -18.07
N PHE A 273 12.53 -1.16 -18.70
CA PHE A 273 12.93 -0.49 -19.92
C PHE A 273 12.92 1.03 -19.69
N ASP A 274 13.67 1.77 -20.50
CA ASP A 274 13.59 3.23 -20.49
C ASP A 274 12.20 3.70 -20.92
N LEU A 275 11.68 4.73 -20.27
CA LEU A 275 10.40 5.32 -20.64
C LEU A 275 10.50 5.95 -22.04
N GLN A 276 9.63 5.52 -22.95
CA GLN A 276 9.48 6.05 -24.30
C GLN A 276 8.10 6.67 -24.50
N ALA A 277 7.90 7.47 -25.54
CA ALA A 277 6.59 7.99 -25.89
C ALA A 277 5.71 6.90 -26.55
N GLY A 278 4.39 7.05 -26.46
CA GLY A 278 3.41 6.13 -27.05
C GLY A 278 2.88 5.07 -26.09
N THR A 279 2.31 4.00 -26.64
CA THR A 279 1.77 2.86 -25.89
C THR A 279 2.70 1.66 -25.98
N PHE A 280 2.55 0.72 -25.05
CA PHE A 280 3.40 -0.46 -24.94
C PHE A 280 2.54 -1.72 -24.90
N THR A 281 3.03 -2.78 -25.52
CA THR A 281 2.37 -4.10 -25.48
C THR A 281 3.36 -5.13 -24.95
N ALA A 282 2.94 -5.94 -23.99
CA ALA A 282 3.71 -7.10 -23.53
C ALA A 282 2.92 -8.38 -23.81
N THR A 283 3.58 -9.35 -24.41
CA THR A 283 3.03 -10.67 -24.72
C THR A 283 3.93 -11.74 -24.15
N VAL A 284 3.34 -12.64 -23.36
CA VAL A 284 3.98 -13.83 -22.82
C VAL A 284 3.63 -15.02 -23.68
N THR A 285 4.63 -15.75 -24.16
CA THR A 285 4.45 -17.00 -24.91
C THR A 285 5.17 -18.16 -24.24
N ARG A 286 4.57 -19.35 -24.32
CA ARG A 286 5.15 -20.60 -23.86
C ARG A 286 4.79 -21.70 -24.85
N SER A 287 5.79 -22.44 -25.32
CA SER A 287 5.62 -23.53 -26.29
C SER A 287 4.83 -23.11 -27.54
N GLY A 288 5.07 -21.90 -28.04
CA GLY A 288 4.40 -21.34 -29.22
C GLY A 288 2.99 -20.79 -28.98
N ALA A 289 2.40 -20.97 -27.80
CA ALA A 289 1.10 -20.42 -27.45
C ALA A 289 1.22 -19.11 -26.64
N THR A 290 0.30 -18.17 -26.87
CA THR A 290 0.15 -16.98 -26.03
C THR A 290 -0.46 -17.36 -24.68
N VAL A 291 0.24 -17.03 -23.60
CA VAL A 291 -0.23 -17.20 -22.22
C VAL A 291 -0.99 -15.97 -21.74
N ALA A 292 -0.46 -14.79 -22.04
CA ALA A 292 -1.02 -13.52 -21.60
C ALA A 292 -0.55 -12.39 -22.51
N THR A 293 -1.42 -11.41 -22.77
CA THR A 293 -1.07 -10.18 -23.50
C THR A 293 -1.75 -9.00 -22.83
N VAL A 294 -1.05 -7.87 -22.76
CA VAL A 294 -1.64 -6.60 -22.32
C VAL A 294 -1.05 -5.44 -23.10
N THR A 295 -1.87 -4.44 -23.40
CA THR A 295 -1.47 -3.17 -24.01
C THR A 295 -1.84 -2.01 -23.08
N THR A 296 -0.95 -1.04 -22.94
CA THR A 296 -1.23 0.15 -22.13
C THR A 296 -2.31 1.01 -22.79
N LYS A 297 -3.22 1.54 -21.98
CA LYS A 297 -4.31 2.40 -22.44
C LYS A 297 -3.87 3.86 -22.58
N ASP A 298 -3.03 4.33 -21.66
CA ASP A 298 -2.58 5.71 -21.61
C ASP A 298 -1.25 5.83 -22.36
N ALA A 299 -1.23 6.67 -23.39
CA ALA A 299 -0.02 6.94 -24.15
C ALA A 299 0.90 7.87 -23.36
N VAL A 300 2.18 7.55 -23.34
CA VAL A 300 3.19 8.43 -22.76
C VAL A 300 3.47 9.60 -23.70
N SER A 301 3.51 10.81 -23.16
CA SER A 301 3.89 12.03 -23.87
C SER A 301 4.98 12.79 -23.12
N PHE A 302 5.94 13.31 -23.88
CA PHE A 302 6.99 14.20 -23.35
C PHE A 302 6.76 15.67 -23.71
N ALA A 303 5.64 15.97 -24.38
CA ALA A 303 5.23 17.35 -24.63
C ALA A 303 4.89 18.05 -23.31
N THR A 304 5.02 19.38 -23.30
CA THR A 304 4.58 20.20 -22.17
C THR A 304 3.13 19.88 -21.82
N THR A 305 2.88 19.58 -20.54
CA THR A 305 1.54 19.21 -20.06
C THR A 305 0.89 20.35 -19.28
N ALA A 306 -0.43 20.46 -19.39
CA ALA A 306 -1.22 21.39 -18.58
C ALA A 306 -1.39 20.91 -17.13
N GLN A 307 -1.20 19.61 -16.87
CA GLN A 307 -1.32 19.01 -15.55
C GLN A 307 -0.20 18.01 -15.34
N GLN A 308 0.53 18.16 -14.23
CA GLN A 308 1.52 17.18 -13.83
C GLN A 308 0.84 15.92 -13.26
N ASP A 309 1.14 14.78 -13.85
CA ASP A 309 0.83 13.47 -13.27
C ASP A 309 2.14 12.71 -12.99
N LEU A 310 2.40 12.44 -11.70
CA LEU A 310 3.56 11.66 -11.26
C LEU A 310 3.18 10.28 -10.74
N SER A 311 1.89 9.94 -10.78
CA SER A 311 1.40 8.63 -10.41
C SER A 311 1.80 7.59 -11.46
N TYR A 312 1.88 6.34 -11.02
CA TYR A 312 2.07 5.21 -11.90
C TYR A 312 0.73 4.69 -12.37
N HIS A 313 0.59 4.66 -13.68
CA HIS A 313 -0.46 3.95 -14.39
C HIS A 313 -0.06 2.49 -14.49
N ALA A 314 -1.07 1.62 -14.59
CA ALA A 314 -0.83 0.20 -14.78
C ALA A 314 -1.99 -0.49 -15.51
N VAL A 315 -1.64 -1.53 -16.25
CA VAL A 315 -2.59 -2.43 -16.91
C VAL A 315 -2.20 -3.86 -16.63
N THR A 316 -3.18 -4.76 -16.58
CA THR A 316 -2.99 -6.19 -16.35
C THR A 316 -3.70 -6.97 -17.45
N SER A 317 -3.16 -8.14 -17.83
CA SER A 317 -3.82 -9.07 -18.76
C SER A 317 -4.95 -9.89 -18.12
N ASP A 318 -5.03 -9.88 -16.78
CA ASP A 318 -6.08 -10.58 -16.03
C ASP A 318 -7.29 -9.63 -15.88
N ARG A 319 -8.21 -9.77 -16.85
CA ARG A 319 -9.48 -9.03 -17.11
C ARG A 319 -9.42 -7.94 -18.17
#